data_AF-A0A377PKY3-F1
#
_entry.id   AF-A0A377PKY3-F1
#
_cell.length_a   1.000
_cell.length_b   1.000
_cell.length_c   1.000
_cell.angle_alpha   90.00
_cell.angle_beta   90.00
_cell.angle_gamma   90.00
#
_symmetry.space_group_name_H-M   'P 1'
#
loop_
_entity.id
_entity.type
_entity.pdbx_description
1 polymer ?
#
loop_
_entity_poly.entity_id
_entity_poly.type
_entity_poly.pdbx_seq_one_letter_code
_entity_poly.pdbx_strand_id
1 'polypeptide(L)'
;MLGLALFLTFFVMSPVFDKIYQDAYQPFSQDKITMDVAMDRGAQPLREFMLRQTRETDLALYAKLANLPQMSGPEDVPMRILLPAYVTSELKTAFQIGFTIFIPFLIIDLVVASVLMALGMMMVPPATISLPFKLMLFVLVDGWQLLLGSLAQSFYS
;
A
#
# COMPACT_ATOMS: atom_id res chain seq x y z
N MET A 1 9.87 -9.39 -7.49
CA MET A 1 9.21 -8.38 -6.64
C MET A 1 8.72 -7.18 -7.44
N LEU A 2 9.58 -6.44 -8.13
CA LEU A 2 9.19 -5.29 -8.96
C LEU A 2 8.05 -5.58 -9.95
N GLY A 3 8.16 -6.66 -10.74
CA GLY A 3 7.12 -7.02 -11.70
C GLY A 3 5.77 -7.35 -11.04
N LEU A 4 5.77 -8.15 -9.96
CA LEU A 4 4.56 -8.48 -9.20
C LEU A 4 3.90 -7.23 -8.62
N ALA A 5 4.69 -6.34 -8.01
CA ALA A 5 4.19 -5.08 -7.47
C ALA A 5 3.54 -4.22 -8.56
N LEU A 6 4.21 -4.08 -9.71
CA LEU A 6 3.69 -3.31 -10.84
C LEU A 6 2.37 -3.89 -11.39
N PHE A 7 2.28 -5.21 -11.56
CA PHE A 7 1.05 -5.86 -12.02
C PHE A 7 -0.11 -5.66 -11.02
N LEU A 8 0.16 -5.76 -9.71
CA LEU A 8 -0.85 -5.48 -8.69
C LEU A 8 -1.27 -4.01 -8.71
N THR A 9 -0.34 -3.08 -8.91
CA THR A 9 -0.66 -1.66 -9.06
C THR A 9 -1.60 -1.45 -10.26
N PHE A 10 -1.31 -2.03 -11.42
CA PHE A 10 -2.21 -1.92 -12.58
C PHE A 10 -3.58 -2.54 -12.31
N PHE A 11 -3.62 -3.69 -11.64
CA PHE A 11 -4.87 -4.37 -11.30
C PHE A 11 -5.74 -3.53 -10.35
N VAL A 12 -5.15 -2.97 -9.28
CA VAL A 12 -5.85 -2.12 -8.30
C VAL A 12 -6.25 -0.77 -8.91
N MET A 13 -5.39 -0.18 -9.74
CA MET A 13 -5.61 1.15 -10.33
C MET A 13 -6.43 1.11 -11.63
N SER A 14 -6.82 -0.06 -12.14
CA SER A 14 -7.66 -0.19 -13.34
C SER A 14 -8.85 0.78 -13.38
N PRO A 15 -9.72 0.89 -12.35
CA PRO A 15 -10.85 1.81 -12.40
C PRO A 15 -10.44 3.28 -12.44
N VAL A 16 -9.27 3.63 -11.89
CA VAL A 16 -8.74 5.00 -11.94
C VAL A 16 -8.21 5.31 -13.34
N PHE A 17 -7.47 4.37 -13.94
CA PHE A 17 -7.00 4.50 -15.31
C PHE A 17 -8.15 4.56 -16.33
N ASP A 18 -9.21 3.79 -16.12
CA ASP A 18 -10.40 3.83 -16.99
C ASP A 18 -11.08 5.20 -16.96
N LYS A 19 -11.23 5.82 -15.77
CA LYS A 19 -11.73 7.19 -15.64
C LYS A 19 -10.84 8.20 -16.35
N ILE A 20 -9.51 8.12 -16.14
CA ILE A 20 -8.55 9.01 -16.81
C ILE A 20 -8.65 8.86 -18.33
N TYR A 21 -8.80 7.62 -18.82
CA TYR A 21 -8.93 7.36 -20.24
C TYR A 21 -10.20 7.99 -20.83
N GLN A 22 -11.34 7.83 -20.17
CA GLN A 22 -12.63 8.33 -20.63
C GLN A 22 -12.77 9.86 -20.50
N ASP A 23 -12.30 10.44 -19.40
CA ASP A 23 -12.57 11.84 -19.06
C ASP A 23 -11.49 12.81 -19.55
N ALA A 24 -10.25 12.32 -19.72
CA ALA A 24 -9.10 13.12 -20.13
C ALA A 24 -8.52 12.68 -21.48
N TYR A 25 -8.12 11.42 -21.63
CA TYR A 25 -7.40 10.99 -22.84
C TYR A 25 -8.26 10.98 -24.11
N GLN A 26 -9.45 10.37 -24.05
CA GLN A 26 -10.32 10.25 -25.23
C GLN A 26 -10.82 11.62 -25.74
N PRO A 27 -11.26 12.58 -24.90
CA PRO A 27 -11.65 13.90 -25.37
C PRO A 27 -10.44 14.71 -25.89
N PHE A 28 -9.27 14.55 -25.28
CA PHE A 28 -8.04 15.21 -25.74
C PHE A 28 -7.59 14.68 -27.11
N SER A 29 -7.60 13.36 -27.31
CA SER A 29 -7.31 12.72 -28.61
C SER A 29 -8.30 13.08 -29.72
N GLN A 30 -9.48 13.59 -29.36
CA GLN A 30 -10.50 14.05 -30.30
C GLN A 30 -10.48 15.58 -30.47
N ASP A 31 -9.46 16.26 -29.95
CA ASP A 31 -9.31 17.72 -29.95
C ASP A 31 -10.50 18.47 -29.32
N LYS A 32 -11.25 17.80 -28.41
CA LYS A 32 -12.43 18.39 -27.73
C LYS A 32 -12.05 19.23 -26.52
N ILE A 33 -10.87 19.00 -25.95
CA ILE A 33 -10.36 19.71 -24.77
C ILE A 33 -8.88 20.06 -24.99
N THR A 34 -8.44 21.14 -24.35
CA THR A 34 -7.02 21.51 -24.31
C THR A 34 -6.25 20.63 -23.33
N MET A 35 -4.91 20.62 -23.46
CA MET A 35 -4.03 19.87 -22.56
C MET A 35 -4.22 20.26 -21.08
N ASP A 36 -4.43 21.55 -20.79
CA ASP A 36 -4.65 22.03 -19.43
C ASP A 36 -5.92 21.42 -18.81
N VAL A 37 -7.02 21.41 -19.57
CA VAL A 37 -8.29 20.79 -19.13
C VAL A 37 -8.14 19.27 -19.00
N ALA A 38 -7.38 18.63 -19.89
CA ALA A 38 -7.11 17.20 -19.82
C ALA A 38 -6.31 16.85 -18.55
N MET A 39 -5.31 17.66 -18.18
CA MET A 39 -4.54 17.47 -16.95
C MET A 39 -5.41 17.67 -15.70
N ASP A 40 -6.24 18.71 -15.65
CA ASP A 40 -7.13 18.95 -14.51
C ASP A 40 -8.14 17.81 -14.32
N ARG A 41 -8.75 17.32 -15.42
CA ARG A 41 -9.66 16.17 -15.38
C ARG A 41 -8.95 14.87 -15.04
N GLY A 42 -7.77 14.63 -15.60
CA GLY A 42 -6.97 13.43 -15.30
C GLY A 42 -6.45 13.39 -13.86
N ALA A 43 -6.22 14.56 -13.25
CA ALA A 43 -5.80 14.65 -11.86
C ALA A 43 -6.94 14.39 -10.85
N GLN A 44 -8.21 14.57 -11.25
CA GLN A 44 -9.36 14.37 -10.36
C GLN A 44 -9.48 12.91 -9.86
N PRO A 45 -9.50 11.87 -10.72
CA PRO A 45 -9.55 10.48 -10.28
C PRO A 45 -8.38 10.08 -9.37
N LEU A 46 -7.17 10.60 -9.65
CA LEU A 46 -5.99 10.35 -8.81
C LEU A 46 -6.14 10.98 -7.43
N ARG A 47 -6.68 12.21 -7.38
CA ARG A 47 -6.94 12.93 -6.13
C ARG A 47 -8.00 12.21 -5.30
N GLU A 48 -9.11 11.82 -5.92
CA GLU A 48 -10.17 11.05 -5.29
C GLU A 48 -9.66 9.72 -4.73
N PHE A 49 -8.81 9.02 -5.49
CA PHE A 49 -8.14 7.82 -5.03
C PHE A 49 -7.35 8.14 -3.76
N MET A 50 -6.29 8.96 -3.87
CA MET A 50 -5.41 9.28 -2.74
C MET A 50 -6.16 9.77 -1.49
N LEU A 51 -7.20 10.59 -1.65
CA LEU A 51 -8.01 11.08 -0.51
C LEU A 51 -8.71 9.96 0.25
N ARG A 52 -9.15 8.89 -0.43
CA ARG A 52 -9.81 7.75 0.22
C ARG A 52 -8.85 6.94 1.10
N GLN A 53 -7.59 6.80 0.69
CA GLN A 53 -6.60 6.05 1.47
C GLN A 53 -5.79 6.92 2.45
N THR A 54 -5.77 8.24 2.25
CA THR A 54 -5.07 9.16 3.16
C THR A 54 -5.84 9.29 4.46
N ARG A 55 -5.15 9.11 5.59
CA ARG A 55 -5.76 9.28 6.91
C ARG A 55 -5.97 10.77 7.19
N GLU A 56 -7.13 11.13 7.74
CA GLU A 56 -7.43 12.51 8.13
C GLU A 56 -6.36 13.10 9.07
N THR A 57 -5.80 12.28 9.97
CA THR A 57 -4.74 12.70 10.89
C THR A 57 -3.46 13.09 10.17
N ASP A 58 -3.09 12.36 9.13
CA ASP A 58 -1.86 12.61 8.36
C ASP A 58 -2.08 13.84 7.47
N LEU A 59 -3.27 13.96 6.87
CA LEU A 59 -3.65 15.13 6.10
C LEU A 59 -3.66 16.41 6.96
N ALA A 60 -4.24 16.35 8.16
CA ALA A 60 -4.29 17.47 9.10
C ALA A 60 -2.90 17.91 9.56
N LEU A 61 -1.97 16.95 9.75
CA LEU A 61 -0.57 17.25 10.07
C LEU A 61 0.08 18.09 8.97
N TYR A 62 0.00 17.65 7.71
CA TYR A 62 0.60 18.38 6.60
C TYR A 62 -0.09 19.71 6.31
N ALA A 63 -1.41 19.80 6.49
CA ALA A 63 -2.15 21.07 6.38
C ALA A 63 -1.68 22.08 7.43
N LYS A 64 -1.48 21.64 8.67
CA LYS A 64 -0.94 22.46 9.77
C LYS A 64 0.49 22.92 9.48
N LEU A 65 1.36 22.02 9.00
CA LEU A 65 2.74 22.36 8.64
C LEU A 65 2.81 23.39 7.51
N ALA A 66 1.84 23.35 6.59
CA ALA A 66 1.75 24.29 5.47
C ALA A 66 1.06 25.63 5.82
N ASN A 67 0.61 25.81 7.07
CA ASN A 67 -0.18 26.98 7.53
C ASN A 67 -1.37 27.29 6.60
N LEU A 68 -2.05 26.26 6.11
CA LEU A 68 -3.21 26.46 5.25
C LEU A 68 -4.41 26.95 6.09
N PRO A 69 -5.26 27.84 5.54
CA PRO A 69 -6.54 28.17 6.16
C PRO A 69 -7.40 26.91 6.29
N GLN A 70 -8.38 26.96 7.20
CA GLN A 70 -9.30 25.85 7.41
C GLN A 70 -9.98 25.47 6.09
N MET A 71 -9.72 24.26 5.61
CA MET A 71 -10.31 23.73 4.38
C MET A 71 -11.77 23.36 4.62
N SER A 72 -12.64 23.63 3.64
CA SER A 72 -14.08 23.40 3.77
C SER A 72 -14.46 21.97 3.37
N GLY A 73 -13.67 21.35 2.49
CA GLY A 73 -13.84 19.95 2.09
C GLY A 73 -12.55 19.27 1.60
N PRO A 74 -12.57 17.93 1.40
CA PRO A 74 -11.44 17.15 0.86
C PRO A 74 -11.01 17.62 -0.54
N GLU A 75 -11.92 18.16 -1.35
CA GLU A 75 -11.64 18.72 -2.68
C GLU A 75 -10.74 19.96 -2.67
N ASP A 76 -10.68 20.71 -1.57
CA ASP A 76 -9.86 21.92 -1.45
C ASP A 76 -8.39 21.63 -1.18
N VAL A 77 -8.04 20.36 -0.93
CA VAL A 77 -6.68 19.94 -0.56
C VAL A 77 -5.74 20.08 -1.76
N PRO A 78 -4.70 20.95 -1.68
CA PRO A 78 -3.72 21.07 -2.75
C PRO A 78 -2.93 19.77 -2.91
N MET A 79 -2.65 19.39 -4.16
CA MET A 79 -1.90 18.15 -4.47
C MET A 79 -0.54 18.07 -3.76
N ARG A 80 0.12 19.22 -3.56
CA ARG A 80 1.40 19.33 -2.82
C ARG A 80 1.33 18.89 -1.36
N ILE A 81 0.13 18.87 -0.77
CA ILE A 81 -0.13 18.42 0.61
C ILE A 81 -0.65 16.99 0.60
N LEU A 82 -1.56 16.68 -0.33
CA LEU A 82 -2.14 15.35 -0.45
C LEU A 82 -1.08 14.27 -0.73
N LEU A 83 -0.15 14.54 -1.65
CA LEU A 83 0.86 13.55 -2.05
C LEU A 83 1.76 13.10 -0.88
N PRO A 84 2.41 13.99 -0.10
CA PRO A 84 3.21 13.55 1.04
C PRO A 84 2.35 12.91 2.14
N ALA A 85 1.13 13.42 2.38
CA ALA A 85 0.21 12.81 3.35
C ALA A 85 -0.15 11.37 2.96
N TYR A 86 -0.54 11.15 1.71
CA TYR A 86 -0.83 9.83 1.13
C TYR A 86 0.36 8.87 1.30
N VAL A 87 1.56 9.29 0.90
CA VAL A 87 2.76 8.44 1.01
C VAL A 87 3.04 8.06 2.46
N THR A 88 2.88 8.99 3.42
CA THR A 88 3.07 8.65 4.84
C THR A 88 1.99 7.72 5.39
N SER A 89 0.72 7.91 5.00
CA SER A 89 -0.37 7.02 5.36
C SER A 89 -0.15 5.60 4.83
N GLU A 90 0.26 5.48 3.57
CA GLU A 90 0.56 4.20 2.92
C GLU A 90 1.76 3.50 3.56
N LEU A 91 2.83 4.23 3.88
CA LEU A 91 3.98 3.66 4.59
C LEU A 91 3.54 3.09 5.95
N LYS A 92 2.73 3.83 6.71
CA LYS A 92 2.23 3.36 8.00
C LYS A 92 1.39 2.08 7.85
N THR A 93 0.50 2.04 6.87
CA THR A 93 -0.31 0.85 6.57
C THR A 93 0.59 -0.32 6.13
N ALA A 94 1.58 -0.09 5.28
CA ALA A 94 2.53 -1.11 4.84
C ALA A 94 3.35 -1.69 6.00
N PHE A 95 3.81 -0.85 6.94
CA PHE A 95 4.49 -1.30 8.16
C PHE A 95 3.56 -2.12 9.08
N GLN A 96 2.30 -1.72 9.23
CA GLN A 96 1.32 -2.47 10.02
C GLN A 96 1.06 -3.87 9.43
N ILE A 97 0.85 -3.93 8.11
CA ILE A 97 0.68 -5.19 7.38
C ILE A 97 1.93 -6.05 7.52
N GLY A 98 3.12 -5.49 7.23
CA GLY A 98 4.40 -6.19 7.33
C GLY A 98 4.66 -6.75 8.73
N PHE A 99 4.38 -5.97 9.78
CA PHE A 99 4.51 -6.42 11.16
C PHE A 99 3.57 -7.58 11.47
N THR A 100 2.30 -7.48 11.07
CA THR A 100 1.29 -8.53 11.32
C THR A 100 1.68 -9.85 10.64
N ILE A 101 2.19 -9.79 9.41
CA ILE A 101 2.69 -10.95 8.67
C ILE A 101 3.94 -11.54 9.34
N PHE A 102 4.78 -10.71 9.95
CA PHE A 102 6.04 -11.14 10.54
C PHE A 102 5.85 -11.93 11.85
N ILE A 103 4.81 -11.63 12.63
CA ILE A 103 4.50 -12.26 13.93
C ILE A 103 4.56 -13.81 13.90
N PRO A 104 3.82 -14.52 13.02
CA PRO A 104 3.83 -15.99 13.01
C PRO A 104 5.23 -16.56 12.73
N PHE A 105 6.02 -15.92 11.86
CA PHE A 105 7.38 -16.37 11.56
C PHE A 105 8.34 -16.14 12.73
N LEU A 106 8.17 -15.04 13.46
CA LEU A 106 8.93 -14.75 14.67
C LEU A 106 8.65 -15.80 15.75
N ILE A 107 7.39 -16.22 15.91
CA ILE A 107 7.01 -17.31 16.83
C ILE A 107 7.75 -18.60 16.46
N ILE A 108 7.78 -18.98 15.17
CA ILE A 108 8.55 -20.15 14.71
C ILE A 108 10.02 -20.02 15.08
N ASP A 109 10.64 -18.87 14.85
CA ASP A 109 12.05 -18.65 15.19
C ASP A 109 12.33 -18.82 16.68
N LEU A 110 11.50 -18.22 17.54
CA LEU A 110 11.65 -18.33 19.00
C LEU A 110 11.45 -19.77 19.50
N VAL A 111 10.46 -20.48 18.95
CA VAL A 111 10.19 -21.88 19.31
C VAL A 111 11.33 -22.78 18.87
N VAL A 112 11.79 -22.67 17.63
CA VAL A 112 12.92 -23.48 17.12
C VAL A 112 14.19 -23.20 17.90
N ALA A 113 14.50 -21.93 18.18
CA ALA A 113 15.67 -21.56 18.99
C ALA A 113 15.60 -22.15 20.40
N SER A 114 14.46 -22.06 21.07
CA SER A 114 14.31 -22.59 22.44
C SER A 114 14.42 -24.12 22.49
N VAL A 115 13.88 -24.83 21.50
CA VAL A 115 14.02 -26.30 21.39
C VAL A 115 15.48 -26.71 21.11
N LEU A 116 16.18 -26.03 20.21
CA LEU A 116 17.59 -26.33 19.92
C LEU A 116 18.50 -26.09 21.14
N MET A 117 18.26 -25.00 21.87
CA MET A 117 18.96 -24.71 23.12
C MET A 117 18.69 -25.79 24.18
N ALA A 118 17.45 -26.26 24.31
CA ALA A 118 17.09 -27.33 25.25
C ALA A 118 17.75 -28.67 24.90
N LEU A 119 18.00 -28.94 23.62
CA LEU A 119 18.71 -30.14 23.14
C LEU A 119 20.25 -30.03 23.25
N GLY A 120 20.77 -28.90 23.73
CA GLY A 120 22.22 -28.65 23.85
C GLY A 120 22.91 -28.33 22.52
N MET A 121 22.16 -28.12 21.44
CA MET A 121 22.71 -27.86 20.10
C MET A 121 22.99 -26.36 19.90
N MET A 122 23.89 -25.79 20.70
CA MET A 122 24.20 -24.34 20.65
C MET A 122 24.91 -23.90 19.35
N MET A 123 25.58 -24.84 18.67
CA MET A 123 26.38 -24.55 17.47
C MET A 123 25.58 -24.59 16.17
N VAL A 124 24.33 -25.06 16.20
CA VAL A 124 23.47 -25.11 15.02
C VAL A 124 22.71 -23.80 14.90
N PRO A 125 22.85 -23.03 13.81
CA PRO A 125 22.10 -21.79 13.63
C PRO A 125 20.59 -22.06 13.58
N PRO A 126 19.79 -21.51 14.50
CA PRO A 126 18.34 -21.77 14.53
C PRO A 126 17.62 -21.36 13.25
N ALA A 127 18.13 -20.34 12.55
CA ALA A 127 17.59 -19.84 11.29
C ALA A 127 17.58 -20.89 10.17
N THR A 128 18.59 -21.78 10.13
CA THR A 128 18.67 -22.84 9.11
C THR A 128 17.61 -23.91 9.36
N ILE A 129 17.33 -24.20 10.63
CA ILE A 129 16.32 -25.18 11.03
C ILE A 129 14.92 -24.61 10.93
N SER A 130 14.71 -23.32 11.22
CA SER A 130 13.38 -22.69 11.18
C SER A 130 12.88 -22.43 9.76
N LEU A 131 13.78 -22.24 8.78
CA LEU A 131 13.43 -21.96 7.38
C LEU A 131 12.42 -22.96 6.76
N PRO A 132 12.63 -24.29 6.79
CA PRO A 132 11.65 -25.24 6.24
C PRO A 132 10.28 -25.16 6.94
N PHE A 133 10.23 -24.93 8.26
CA PHE A 133 8.96 -24.75 8.97
C PHE A 133 8.22 -23.49 8.54
N LYS A 134 8.95 -22.38 8.31
CA LYS A 134 8.36 -21.14 7.79
C LYS A 134 7.77 -21.35 6.39
N LEU A 135 8.52 -22.00 5.50
CA LEU A 135 8.05 -22.30 4.15
C LEU A 135 6.83 -23.22 4.18
N MET A 136 6.86 -24.26 5.02
CA MET A 136 5.73 -25.16 5.20
C MET A 136 4.50 -24.42 5.71
N LEU A 137 4.62 -23.62 6.77
CA LEU A 137 3.52 -22.80 7.28
C LEU A 137 2.96 -21.90 6.17
N PHE A 138 3.84 -21.18 5.47
CA PHE A 138 3.45 -20.22 4.44
C PHE A 138 2.70 -20.87 3.28
N VAL A 139 3.10 -22.08 2.87
CA VAL A 139 2.38 -22.84 1.82
C VAL A 139 1.07 -23.43 2.36
N LEU A 140 1.06 -23.97 3.58
CA LEU A 140 -0.13 -24.59 4.19
C LEU A 140 -1.29 -23.62 4.38
N VAL A 141 -1.00 -22.36 4.68
CA VAL A 141 -2.04 -21.32 4.87
C VAL A 141 -2.40 -20.60 3.57
N ASP A 142 -1.84 -21.02 2.44
CA ASP A 142 -1.91 -20.30 1.17
C ASP A 142 -1.51 -18.81 1.33
N GLY A 143 -0.31 -18.61 1.87
CA GLY A 143 0.18 -17.30 2.27
C GLY A 143 0.22 -16.29 1.11
N TRP A 144 0.45 -16.73 -0.13
CA TRP A 144 0.39 -15.84 -1.29
C TRP A 144 -1.02 -15.32 -1.53
N GLN A 145 -2.04 -16.18 -1.49
CA GLN A 145 -3.43 -15.75 -1.66
C GLN A 145 -3.86 -14.81 -0.52
N LEU A 146 -3.48 -15.10 0.72
CA LEU A 146 -3.76 -14.21 1.85
C LEU A 146 -3.08 -12.85 1.70
N LEU A 147 -1.80 -12.82 1.34
CA LEU A 147 -1.06 -11.56 1.16
C LEU A 147 -1.65 -10.71 0.03
N LEU A 148 -1.86 -11.30 -1.14
CA LEU A 148 -2.39 -10.60 -2.31
C LEU A 148 -3.84 -10.17 -2.09
N GLY A 149 -4.65 -11.03 -1.46
CA GLY A 149 -6.04 -10.74 -1.12
C GLY A 149 -6.16 -9.60 -0.12
N SER A 150 -5.40 -9.62 0.97
CA SER A 150 -5.40 -8.55 1.97
C SER A 150 -4.89 -7.23 1.41
N LEU A 151 -3.85 -7.25 0.56
CA LEU A 151 -3.38 -6.04 -0.11
C LEU A 151 -4.43 -5.47 -1.06
N ALA A 152 -5.03 -6.29 -1.92
CA ALA A 152 -6.07 -5.81 -2.83
C ALA A 152 -7.27 -5.23 -2.06
N GLN A 153 -7.79 -5.95 -1.05
CA GLN A 153 -8.91 -5.48 -0.23
C GLN A 153 -8.60 -4.17 0.51
N SER A 154 -7.36 -3.96 0.94
CA SER A 154 -6.94 -2.72 1.62
C SER A 154 -7.05 -1.47 0.75
N PHE A 155 -7.04 -1.59 -0.58
CA PHE A 155 -7.17 -0.43 -1.48
C PHE A 155 -8.61 -0.17 -1.92
N TYR A 156 -9.48 -1.18 -1.81
CA TYR A 156 -10.91 -1.09 -2.15
C TYR A 156 -11.80 -0.74 -0.94
N SER A 157 -11.29 -0.93 0.29
CA SER A 157 -11.93 -0.49 1.54
C SER A 157 -11.58 0.96 1.88
#